data_AF-A0A1M3E3U5-F1
#
_entry.id   AF-A0A1M3E3U5-F1
#
_cell.length_a   1.000
_cell.length_b   1.000
_cell.length_c   1.000
_cell.angle_alpha   90.00
_cell.angle_beta   90.00
_cell.angle_gamma   90.00
#
_symmetry.space_group_name_H-M   'P 1'
#
loop_
_entity.id
_entity.type
_entity.pdbx_description
1 polymer ?
#
loop_
_entity_poly.entity_id
_entity_poly.type
_entity_poly.pdbx_seq_one_letter_code
_entity_poly.pdbx_strand_id
1 'polypeptide(L)'
;MKKIAIPIVASALTALGSVWAYEKIQDNNFNTEPQSWNAGTTKSGLHFASNSGAAMGQPVDFTDAAENTVKSVVHIKIKKAGKTITAPVWDPFADFFGGGGGQQRMQQYKQPDVEGGGSGVIISNDGYILTNNHVVAGADEVLVTINTRTTLTAKVIGTDPQTDLAVIKVEAKNLSAVTFGNSDEVRLGQWVLAVGFPLNLDATVTAGIVSAKGRSIGINQRQSNRAVESFIQTDAAINPGNSGGALVNTQGQLIGINSAIASPTGSYAGYGYAVPSNLARKVADDIIKFGDVRRGYLGASLADLDRMTEKEAEEVGVSKADYNNGLGVYVSDIVKGSGAESAGLKKGDMITAINGVATNSSAVLIEQIARYHPGDKVQVDYSRSGKAGKVHVELKDQKSTEQLTAVQGGGAKALGALLKPLTKQEAGTLGVDGGLAVVEVGKGELASTGVKPGFVILSVNDQAVKSMAELRNALNNAEGMVQLSGTYPGNRRGQYYFSFPYSGGGGSSVE
;
A
#
# COMPACT_ATOMS: atom_id res chain seq x y z
N MET A 1 88.87 -17.08 -39.87
CA MET A 1 87.97 -16.36 -38.94
C MET A 1 86.97 -15.41 -39.63
N LYS A 2 87.28 -14.78 -40.78
CA LYS A 2 86.33 -13.86 -41.47
C LYS A 2 85.07 -14.48 -42.12
N LYS A 3 84.98 -15.81 -42.28
CA LYS A 3 83.83 -16.48 -42.94
C LYS A 3 82.66 -16.87 -42.00
N ILE A 4 82.83 -16.78 -40.68
CA ILE A 4 81.78 -17.09 -39.69
C ILE A 4 81.26 -15.80 -39.01
N ALA A 5 82.06 -14.74 -38.97
CA ALA A 5 81.65 -13.45 -38.40
C ALA A 5 80.50 -12.79 -39.17
N ILE A 6 80.49 -12.90 -40.51
CA ILE A 6 79.47 -12.28 -41.37
C ILE A 6 78.07 -12.85 -41.11
N PRO A 7 77.83 -14.19 -41.09
CA PRO A 7 76.50 -14.72 -40.80
C PRO A 7 76.03 -14.47 -39.35
N ILE A 8 76.95 -14.40 -38.37
CA ILE A 8 76.60 -14.07 -36.97
C ILE A 8 76.21 -12.60 -36.81
N VAL A 9 76.93 -11.68 -37.48
CA VAL A 9 76.56 -10.26 -37.48
C VAL A 9 75.27 -10.03 -38.27
N ALA A 10 75.08 -10.73 -39.39
CA ALA A 10 73.85 -10.67 -40.17
C ALA A 10 72.63 -11.20 -39.39
N SER A 11 72.78 -12.29 -38.63
CA SER A 11 71.70 -12.83 -37.78
C SER A 11 71.40 -11.94 -36.57
N ALA A 12 72.42 -11.32 -35.95
CA ALA A 12 72.24 -10.35 -34.88
C ALA A 12 71.52 -9.08 -35.37
N LEU A 13 71.88 -8.57 -36.56
CA LEU A 13 71.24 -7.39 -37.16
C LEU A 13 69.81 -7.68 -37.61
N THR A 14 69.51 -8.89 -38.12
CA THR A 14 68.13 -9.28 -38.43
C THR A 14 67.29 -9.48 -37.18
N ALA A 15 67.84 -10.07 -36.12
CA ALA A 15 67.14 -10.18 -34.83
C ALA A 15 66.83 -8.80 -34.23
N LEU A 16 67.81 -7.89 -34.19
CA LEU A 16 67.62 -6.52 -33.70
C LEU A 16 66.65 -5.73 -34.59
N GLY A 17 66.74 -5.88 -35.91
CA GLY A 17 65.80 -5.26 -36.85
C GLY A 17 64.38 -5.81 -36.72
N SER A 18 64.22 -7.10 -36.41
CA SER A 18 62.90 -7.71 -36.17
C SER A 18 62.29 -7.21 -34.86
N VAL A 19 63.08 -7.08 -33.80
CA VAL A 19 62.64 -6.54 -32.50
C VAL A 19 62.27 -5.06 -32.65
N TRP A 20 63.09 -4.26 -33.33
CA TRP A 20 62.79 -2.85 -33.60
C TRP A 20 61.55 -2.67 -34.49
N ALA A 21 61.39 -3.50 -35.52
CA ALA A 21 60.20 -3.48 -36.36
C ALA A 21 58.95 -3.93 -35.58
N TYR A 22 59.08 -4.91 -34.67
CA TYR A 22 58.00 -5.35 -33.79
C TYR A 22 57.59 -4.25 -32.82
N GLU A 23 58.53 -3.57 -32.14
CA GLU A 23 58.24 -2.40 -31.29
C GLU A 23 57.53 -1.30 -32.10
N LYS A 24 58.01 -0.99 -33.30
CA LYS A 24 57.45 0.09 -34.14
C LYS A 24 56.09 -0.23 -34.76
N ILE A 25 55.77 -1.51 -34.94
CA ILE A 25 54.45 -1.98 -35.42
C ILE A 25 53.49 -2.13 -34.24
N GLN A 26 53.97 -2.52 -33.05
CA GLN A 26 53.16 -2.63 -31.84
C GLN A 26 52.71 -1.25 -31.33
N ASP A 27 53.56 -0.22 -31.43
CA ASP A 27 53.20 1.17 -31.10
C ASP A 27 52.13 1.77 -32.03
N ASN A 28 51.99 1.27 -33.26
CA ASN A 28 51.03 1.81 -34.24
C ASN A 28 49.70 1.03 -34.33
N ASN A 29 49.60 -0.17 -33.75
CA ASN A 29 48.40 -1.01 -33.87
C ASN A 29 47.69 -1.34 -32.54
N PHE A 30 48.15 -0.79 -31.41
CA PHE A 30 47.46 -0.90 -30.11
C PHE A 30 47.21 0.43 -29.39
N ASN A 31 47.18 1.54 -30.13
CA ASN A 31 46.53 2.77 -29.67
C ASN A 31 45.13 2.89 -30.31
N THR A 32 44.30 1.87 -30.11
CA THR A 32 42.88 2.19 -29.90
C THR A 32 42.83 2.80 -28.51
N GLU A 33 42.84 4.14 -28.45
CA GLU A 33 42.22 4.79 -27.32
C GLU A 33 40.86 4.11 -27.11
N PRO A 34 40.55 3.50 -25.95
CA PRO A 34 39.15 3.40 -25.58
C PRO A 34 38.68 4.84 -25.64
N GLN A 35 37.69 5.16 -26.49
CA GLN A 35 37.12 6.50 -26.62
C GLN A 35 37.13 7.14 -25.25
N SER A 36 38.14 7.99 -25.03
CA SER A 36 38.21 8.76 -23.81
C SER A 36 36.96 9.61 -23.94
N TRP A 37 36.03 9.42 -23.01
CA TRP A 37 35.00 10.42 -22.81
C TRP A 37 35.79 11.71 -22.60
N ASN A 38 35.87 12.54 -23.64
CA ASN A 38 36.25 13.92 -23.53
C ASN A 38 35.14 14.59 -22.73
N ALA A 39 35.15 14.32 -21.42
CA ALA A 39 34.48 15.11 -20.41
C ALA A 39 35.14 16.47 -20.50
N GLY A 40 34.57 17.33 -21.34
CA GLY A 40 34.80 18.75 -21.26
C GLY A 40 34.63 19.14 -19.79
N THR A 41 35.75 19.44 -19.15
CA THR A 41 35.87 20.17 -17.88
C THR A 41 34.67 20.08 -16.93
N THR A 42 34.37 18.87 -16.47
CA THR A 42 33.83 18.68 -15.12
C THR A 42 34.68 17.61 -14.48
N LYS A 43 35.60 18.04 -13.61
CA LYS A 43 36.35 17.13 -12.73
C LYS A 43 35.34 16.45 -11.79
N SER A 44 34.67 15.40 -12.25
CA SER A 44 34.06 14.44 -11.32
C SER A 44 35.22 13.77 -10.60
N GLY A 45 35.41 14.13 -9.33
CA GLY A 45 36.40 13.50 -8.47
C GLY A 45 36.11 12.01 -8.35
N LEU A 46 36.81 11.20 -9.14
CA LEU A 46 36.85 9.76 -8.93
C LEU A 46 37.55 9.51 -7.60
N HIS A 47 36.76 9.31 -6.55
CA HIS A 47 37.27 8.85 -5.26
C HIS A 47 37.54 7.34 -5.34
N PHE A 48 38.69 6.89 -4.83
CA PHE A 48 38.99 5.47 -4.71
C PHE A 48 37.93 4.77 -3.84
N ALA A 49 37.44 3.61 -4.27
CA ALA A 49 36.47 2.80 -3.51
C ALA A 49 37.07 2.21 -2.21
N SER A 50 38.40 2.22 -2.06
CA SER A 50 39.04 1.86 -0.81
C SER A 50 38.77 2.95 0.22
N ASN A 51 37.91 2.64 1.19
CA ASN A 51 37.54 3.50 2.31
C ASN A 51 38.69 3.66 3.33
N SER A 52 39.92 3.84 2.86
CA SER A 52 41.18 3.84 3.64
C SER A 52 41.36 5.07 4.53
N GLY A 53 40.40 6.00 4.53
CA GLY A 53 40.40 7.22 5.34
C GLY A 53 39.14 7.44 6.18
N ALA A 54 38.15 6.54 6.16
CA ALA A 54 37.03 6.65 7.08
C ALA A 54 37.52 6.32 8.49
N ALA A 55 37.34 7.25 9.43
CA ALA A 55 37.49 6.96 10.84
C ALA A 55 36.69 5.68 11.16
N MET A 56 37.36 4.64 11.64
CA MET A 56 36.71 3.41 12.09
C MET A 56 35.76 3.79 13.23
N GLY A 57 34.48 3.99 12.90
CA GLY A 57 33.42 3.98 13.89
C GLY A 57 33.47 2.65 14.64
N GLN A 58 33.13 2.67 15.93
CA GLN A 58 32.96 1.44 16.69
C GLN A 58 32.01 0.49 15.92
N PRO A 59 32.25 -0.83 15.94
CA PRO A 59 31.31 -1.79 15.37
C PRO A 59 29.91 -1.53 15.91
N VAL A 60 28.89 -1.61 15.04
CA VAL A 60 27.50 -1.49 15.48
C VAL A 60 27.15 -2.72 16.31
N ASP A 61 26.84 -2.50 17.60
CA ASP A 61 26.37 -3.54 18.51
C ASP A 61 24.82 -3.51 18.58
N PHE A 62 24.22 -4.67 18.38
CA PHE A 62 22.78 -4.86 18.37
C PHE A 62 22.24 -5.51 19.65
N THR A 63 23.11 -5.91 20.57
CA THR A 63 22.75 -6.75 21.72
C THR A 63 21.68 -6.07 22.59
N ASP A 64 21.91 -4.83 23.01
CA ASP A 64 20.95 -4.09 23.83
C ASP A 64 19.62 -3.84 23.10
N ALA A 65 19.68 -3.51 21.81
CA ALA A 65 18.49 -3.29 20.99
C ALA A 65 17.66 -4.58 20.88
N ALA A 66 18.33 -5.72 20.65
CA ALA A 66 17.69 -7.02 20.58
C ALA A 66 17.06 -7.39 21.93
N GLU A 67 17.82 -7.36 23.03
CA GLU A 67 17.37 -7.76 24.36
C GLU A 67 16.18 -6.92 24.88
N ASN A 68 16.17 -5.62 24.58
CA ASN A 68 15.06 -4.76 24.96
C ASN A 68 13.82 -4.98 24.08
N THR A 69 14.02 -5.21 22.78
CA THR A 69 12.90 -5.37 21.83
C THR A 69 12.20 -6.70 22.00
N VAL A 70 12.93 -7.81 22.21
CA VAL A 70 12.31 -9.15 22.38
C VAL A 70 11.34 -9.22 23.56
N LYS A 71 11.54 -8.41 24.61
CA LYS A 71 10.62 -8.32 25.76
C LYS A 71 9.29 -7.64 25.41
N SER A 72 9.30 -6.82 24.35
CA SER A 72 8.15 -6.05 23.88
C SER A 72 7.43 -6.74 22.71
N VAL A 73 7.89 -7.89 22.25
CA VAL A 73 7.31 -8.63 21.13
C VAL A 73 6.62 -9.90 21.63
N VAL A 74 5.46 -10.20 21.05
CA VAL A 74 4.60 -11.32 21.47
C VAL A 74 4.27 -12.22 20.28
N HIS A 75 3.97 -13.49 20.56
CA HIS A 75 3.39 -14.40 19.58
C HIS A 75 1.87 -14.25 19.58
N ILE A 76 1.26 -14.19 18.40
CA ILE A 76 -0.19 -14.18 18.22
C ILE A 76 -0.59 -15.46 17.52
N LYS A 77 -1.53 -16.19 18.13
CA LYS A 77 -2.20 -17.35 17.54
C LYS A 77 -3.68 -17.02 17.39
N ILE A 78 -4.22 -17.26 16.20
CA ILE A 78 -5.65 -17.14 15.94
C ILE A 78 -6.28 -18.50 15.71
N LYS A 79 -7.54 -18.63 16.12
CA LYS A 79 -8.38 -19.78 15.76
C LYS A 79 -9.62 -19.29 15.03
N LYS A 80 -9.97 -20.03 13.99
CA LYS A 80 -11.21 -19.84 13.24
C LYS A 80 -11.95 -21.17 13.15
N ALA A 81 -13.15 -21.20 13.68
CA ALA A 81 -13.98 -22.38 13.67
C ALA A 81 -14.33 -22.74 12.22
N GLY A 82 -14.15 -24.02 11.89
CA GLY A 82 -14.51 -24.55 10.59
C GLY A 82 -16.01 -24.42 10.35
N LYS A 83 -16.38 -23.88 9.18
CA LYS A 83 -17.79 -23.72 8.80
C LYS A 83 -18.33 -25.03 8.24
N THR A 84 -19.57 -25.36 8.63
CA THR A 84 -20.33 -26.43 7.98
C THR A 84 -20.80 -25.92 6.62
N ILE A 85 -20.33 -26.56 5.55
CA ILE A 85 -20.77 -26.28 4.18
C ILE A 85 -21.61 -27.43 3.68
N THR A 86 -22.69 -27.11 2.98
CA THR A 86 -23.54 -28.09 2.30
C THR A 86 -23.08 -28.18 0.86
N ALA A 87 -22.56 -29.34 0.44
CA ALA A 87 -22.10 -29.58 -0.92
C ALA A 87 -22.87 -30.76 -1.55
N PRO A 88 -23.17 -30.69 -2.86
CA PRO A 88 -23.77 -31.82 -3.58
C PRO A 88 -22.71 -32.92 -3.71
N VAL A 89 -23.04 -34.10 -3.21
CA VAL A 89 -22.21 -35.31 -3.37
C VAL A 89 -22.86 -36.19 -4.40
N TRP A 90 -22.07 -36.61 -5.39
CA TRP A 90 -22.50 -37.60 -6.36
C TRP A 90 -22.41 -38.98 -5.73
N ASP A 91 -23.53 -39.72 -5.72
CA ASP A 91 -23.58 -41.09 -5.24
C ASP A 91 -23.14 -42.04 -6.38
N PRO A 92 -21.92 -42.61 -6.32
CA PRO A 92 -21.38 -43.43 -7.39
C PRO A 92 -22.06 -44.80 -7.53
N PHE A 93 -22.98 -45.16 -6.62
CA PHE A 93 -23.74 -46.40 -6.66
C PHE A 93 -25.19 -46.21 -7.14
N ALA A 94 -25.63 -44.96 -7.38
CA ALA A 94 -26.99 -44.66 -7.83
C ALA A 94 -27.35 -45.32 -9.17
N ASP A 95 -26.37 -45.44 -10.08
CA ASP A 95 -26.54 -46.10 -11.38
C ASP A 95 -26.46 -47.64 -11.29
N PHE A 96 -25.92 -48.19 -10.20
CA PHE A 96 -25.70 -49.63 -10.04
C PHE A 96 -26.95 -50.37 -9.51
N PHE A 97 -27.85 -49.68 -8.79
CA PHE A 97 -29.07 -50.26 -8.20
C PHE A 97 -30.37 -49.90 -8.94
N GLY A 98 -30.30 -49.45 -10.19
CA GLY A 98 -31.46 -49.39 -11.10
C GLY A 98 -32.50 -48.30 -10.82
N GLY A 99 -32.19 -47.33 -9.95
CA GLY A 99 -33.05 -46.18 -9.66
C GLY A 99 -32.72 -45.00 -10.58
N GLY A 100 -33.27 -44.99 -11.79
CA GLY A 100 -33.13 -43.88 -12.74
C GLY A 100 -33.59 -42.54 -12.15
N GLY A 101 -32.63 -41.69 -11.82
CA GLY A 101 -32.85 -40.35 -11.27
C GLY A 101 -31.79 -40.00 -10.24
N GLY A 102 -30.62 -39.55 -10.69
CA GLY A 102 -29.52 -39.10 -9.82
C GLY A 102 -29.93 -37.92 -8.94
N GLN A 103 -30.52 -38.21 -7.78
CA GLN A 103 -30.74 -37.21 -6.74
C GLN A 103 -29.39 -36.81 -6.16
N GLN A 104 -28.96 -35.58 -6.44
CA GLN A 104 -27.83 -34.96 -5.76
C GLN A 104 -28.16 -34.89 -4.27
N ARG A 105 -27.50 -35.74 -3.47
CA ARG A 105 -27.61 -35.68 -2.01
C ARG A 105 -26.72 -34.54 -1.54
N MET A 106 -27.35 -33.57 -0.89
CA MET A 106 -26.66 -32.48 -0.21
C MET A 106 -26.08 -33.02 1.10
N GLN A 107 -24.76 -33.20 1.17
CA GLN A 107 -24.08 -33.61 2.39
C GLN A 107 -23.42 -32.39 3.05
N GLN A 108 -23.60 -32.28 4.36
CA GLN A 108 -22.94 -31.27 5.18
C GLN A 108 -21.55 -31.77 5.57
N TYR A 109 -20.52 -31.03 5.19
CA TYR A 109 -19.16 -31.25 5.64
C TYR A 109 -18.72 -30.09 6.52
N LYS A 110 -18.25 -30.39 7.73
CA LYS A 110 -17.59 -29.41 8.60
C LYS A 110 -16.16 -29.24 8.11
N GLN A 111 -15.80 -28.04 7.66
CA GLN A 111 -14.41 -27.72 7.37
C GLN A 111 -13.59 -27.88 8.66
N PRO A 112 -12.30 -28.25 8.57
CA PRO A 112 -11.43 -28.23 9.74
C PRO A 112 -11.28 -26.80 10.27
N ASP A 113 -11.03 -26.68 11.58
CA ASP A 113 -10.67 -25.39 12.17
C ASP A 113 -9.35 -24.90 11.54
N VAL A 114 -9.29 -23.60 11.25
CA VAL A 114 -8.10 -22.98 10.67
C VAL A 114 -7.34 -22.28 11.80
N GLU A 115 -6.08 -22.66 11.96
CA GLU A 115 -5.14 -21.95 12.83
C GLU A 115 -4.21 -21.09 11.98
N GLY A 116 -3.95 -19.89 12.46
CA GLY A 116 -3.01 -18.94 11.88
C GLY A 116 -2.25 -18.23 12.99
N GLY A 117 -1.23 -17.46 12.63
CA GLY A 117 -0.49 -16.71 13.63
C GLY A 117 0.51 -15.74 13.03
N GLY A 118 1.02 -14.89 13.91
CA GLY A 118 2.01 -13.88 13.60
C GLY A 118 2.63 -13.38 14.90
N SER A 119 3.09 -12.13 14.85
CA SER A 119 3.69 -11.43 15.97
C SER A 119 2.89 -10.17 16.31
N GLY A 120 3.14 -9.61 17.48
CA GLY A 120 2.65 -8.31 17.88
C GLY A 120 3.70 -7.55 18.68
N VAL A 121 3.51 -6.24 18.82
CA VAL A 121 4.38 -5.36 19.61
C VAL A 121 3.57 -4.74 20.73
N ILE A 122 4.01 -4.91 21.97
CA ILE A 122 3.43 -4.28 23.16
C ILE A 122 3.76 -2.78 23.09
N ILE A 123 2.73 -1.95 23.07
CA ILE A 123 2.85 -0.48 22.97
C ILE A 123 2.46 0.24 24.26
N SER A 124 2.02 -0.51 25.28
CA SER A 124 1.60 0.04 26.56
C SER A 124 1.80 -0.99 27.69
N ASN A 125 2.07 -0.49 28.90
CA ASN A 125 2.36 -1.35 30.05
C ASN A 125 1.12 -2.09 30.60
N ASP A 126 -0.08 -1.67 30.19
CA ASP A 126 -1.38 -2.24 30.54
C ASP A 126 -1.97 -3.17 29.45
N GLY A 127 -1.24 -3.40 28.34
CA GLY A 127 -1.47 -4.54 27.47
C GLY A 127 -2.11 -4.27 26.11
N TYR A 128 -2.13 -3.03 25.62
CA TYR A 128 -2.35 -2.77 24.20
C TYR A 128 -1.16 -3.25 23.37
N ILE A 129 -1.47 -4.00 22.31
CA ILE A 129 -0.53 -4.63 21.40
C ILE A 129 -0.91 -4.25 19.97
N LEU A 130 0.06 -3.79 19.21
CA LEU A 130 -0.04 -3.50 17.77
C LEU A 130 0.33 -4.75 16.97
N THR A 131 -0.42 -5.07 15.93
CA THR A 131 -0.12 -6.16 14.99
C THR A 131 -0.69 -5.82 13.60
N ASN A 132 -0.59 -6.71 12.63
CA ASN A 132 -1.24 -6.51 11.35
C ASN A 132 -2.73 -6.88 11.38
N ASN A 133 -3.52 -6.18 10.57
CA ASN A 133 -4.93 -6.52 10.38
C ASN A 133 -5.08 -7.94 9.83
N HIS A 134 -4.29 -8.34 8.82
CA HIS A 134 -4.40 -9.67 8.24
C HIS A 134 -4.11 -10.82 9.22
N VAL A 135 -3.37 -10.56 10.32
CA VAL A 135 -3.08 -11.57 11.35
C VAL A 135 -4.33 -11.90 12.17
N VAL A 136 -5.16 -10.90 12.47
CA VAL A 136 -6.32 -11.04 13.38
C VAL A 136 -7.68 -10.99 12.67
N ALA A 137 -7.72 -10.64 11.39
CA ALA A 137 -8.96 -10.46 10.64
C ALA A 137 -9.79 -11.74 10.55
N GLY A 138 -11.02 -11.67 11.10
CA GLY A 138 -11.98 -12.78 11.05
C GLY A 138 -11.60 -13.99 11.89
N ALA A 139 -10.75 -13.80 12.89
CA ALA A 139 -10.49 -14.76 13.95
C ALA A 139 -11.67 -14.81 14.94
N ASP A 140 -12.02 -16.01 15.40
CA ASP A 140 -13.03 -16.20 16.45
C ASP A 140 -12.39 -16.08 17.85
N GLU A 141 -11.13 -16.52 17.98
CA GLU A 141 -10.33 -16.41 19.20
C GLU A 141 -8.92 -15.91 18.85
N VAL A 142 -8.40 -14.98 19.66
CA VAL A 142 -7.02 -14.48 19.57
C VAL A 142 -6.31 -14.79 20.88
N LEU A 143 -5.22 -15.54 20.79
CA LEU A 143 -4.35 -15.91 21.90
C LEU A 143 -3.00 -15.23 21.72
N VAL A 144 -2.49 -14.64 22.81
CA VAL A 144 -1.21 -13.93 22.84
C VAL A 144 -0.30 -14.63 23.82
N THR A 145 0.86 -15.07 23.35
CA THR A 145 1.93 -15.59 24.22
C THR A 145 3.00 -14.50 24.39
N ILE A 146 3.16 -14.03 25.63
CA ILE A 146 4.18 -13.05 25.99
C ILE A 146 5.52 -13.73 26.29
N ASN A 147 6.60 -12.96 26.41
CA ASN A 147 7.97 -13.47 26.61
C ASN A 147 8.14 -14.37 27.86
N THR A 148 7.29 -14.26 28.88
CA THR A 148 7.26 -15.16 30.05
C THR A 148 6.64 -16.54 29.75
N ARG A 149 6.34 -16.83 28.48
CA ARG A 149 5.60 -18.02 28.01
C ARG A 149 4.19 -18.14 28.58
N THR A 150 3.64 -17.04 29.09
CA THR A 150 2.24 -16.98 29.51
C THR A 150 1.36 -16.69 28.31
N THR A 151 0.34 -17.53 28.09
CA THR A 151 -0.67 -17.31 27.05
C THR A 151 -1.90 -16.65 27.64
N LEU A 152 -2.36 -15.57 27.02
CA LEU A 152 -3.50 -14.76 27.42
C LEU A 152 -4.48 -14.66 26.26
N THR A 153 -5.78 -14.67 26.55
CA THR A 153 -6.80 -14.32 25.54
C THR A 153 -6.76 -12.81 25.31
N ALA A 154 -6.75 -12.40 24.04
CA ALA A 154 -6.78 -11.01 23.64
C ALA A 154 -8.14 -10.63 23.05
N LYS A 155 -8.56 -9.39 23.32
CA LYS A 155 -9.70 -8.76 22.64
C LYS A 155 -9.18 -7.92 21.49
N VAL A 156 -9.79 -8.04 20.31
CA VAL A 156 -9.58 -7.08 19.22
C VAL A 156 -10.28 -5.77 19.59
N ILE A 157 -9.51 -4.71 19.75
CA ILE A 157 -10.03 -3.37 20.08
C ILE A 157 -10.53 -2.68 18.82
N GLY A 158 -9.78 -2.82 17.73
CA GLY A 158 -10.17 -2.36 16.41
C GLY A 158 -9.14 -2.74 15.36
N THR A 159 -9.54 -2.65 14.09
CA THR A 159 -8.68 -2.95 12.95
C THR A 159 -8.76 -1.86 11.91
N ASP A 160 -7.69 -1.74 11.12
CA ASP A 160 -7.60 -0.82 10.02
C ASP A 160 -7.06 -1.53 8.76
N PRO A 161 -7.97 -1.97 7.87
CA PRO A 161 -7.60 -2.63 6.62
C PRO A 161 -6.86 -1.72 5.62
N GLN A 162 -6.91 -0.39 5.77
CA GLN A 162 -6.22 0.54 4.86
C GLN A 162 -4.70 0.51 5.06
N THR A 163 -4.24 0.39 6.30
CA THR A 163 -2.79 0.32 6.64
C THR A 163 -2.32 -1.08 6.99
N ASP A 164 -3.23 -2.05 7.00
CA ASP A 164 -3.00 -3.41 7.47
C ASP A 164 -2.53 -3.46 8.93
N LEU A 165 -3.16 -2.66 9.81
CA LEU A 165 -2.85 -2.60 11.23
C LEU A 165 -4.05 -2.96 12.10
N ALA A 166 -3.79 -3.49 13.29
CA ALA A 166 -4.79 -3.76 14.30
C ALA A 166 -4.25 -3.52 15.70
N VAL A 167 -5.16 -3.18 16.62
CA VAL A 167 -4.86 -3.13 18.05
C VAL A 167 -5.65 -4.21 18.76
N ILE A 168 -4.93 -5.02 19.53
CA ILE A 168 -5.51 -6.01 20.44
C ILE A 168 -5.11 -5.67 21.87
N LYS A 169 -5.88 -6.18 22.84
CA LYS A 169 -5.68 -5.94 24.27
C LYS A 169 -5.69 -7.25 25.04
N VAL A 170 -4.68 -7.45 25.88
CA VAL A 170 -4.63 -8.53 26.88
C VAL A 170 -4.81 -7.96 28.28
N GLU A 171 -5.37 -8.75 29.19
CA GLU A 171 -5.50 -8.38 30.60
C GLU A 171 -4.23 -8.76 31.38
N ALA A 172 -3.23 -7.89 31.33
CA ALA A 172 -1.97 -7.99 32.08
C ALA A 172 -1.43 -6.60 32.45
N LYS A 173 -0.50 -6.56 33.41
CA LYS A 173 0.14 -5.33 33.89
C LYS A 173 1.65 -5.50 33.90
N ASN A 174 2.38 -4.38 33.98
CA ASN A 174 3.85 -4.35 34.01
C ASN A 174 4.49 -5.00 32.79
N LEU A 175 3.82 -4.90 31.64
CA LEU A 175 4.37 -5.35 30.37
C LEU A 175 5.47 -4.39 29.90
N SER A 176 6.44 -4.90 29.16
CA SER A 176 7.50 -4.08 28.56
C SER A 176 6.97 -3.42 27.29
N ALA A 177 6.59 -2.16 27.36
CA ALA A 177 6.19 -1.39 26.19
C ALA A 177 7.42 -0.94 25.37
N VAL A 178 7.31 -1.03 24.05
CA VAL A 178 8.34 -0.52 23.14
C VAL A 178 8.36 1.00 23.16
N THR A 179 9.55 1.59 22.99
CA THR A 179 9.68 3.03 22.75
C THR A 179 9.53 3.32 21.26
N PHE A 180 8.66 4.25 20.88
CA PHE A 180 8.52 4.68 19.49
C PHE A 180 9.68 5.58 19.07
N GLY A 181 10.29 5.27 17.93
CA GLY A 181 11.17 6.16 17.19
C GLY A 181 10.41 6.98 16.14
N ASN A 182 11.06 8.01 15.60
CA ASN A 182 10.53 8.82 14.52
C ASN A 182 10.85 8.20 13.15
N SER A 183 9.86 7.60 12.47
CA SER A 183 10.08 6.95 11.17
C SER A 183 10.44 7.93 10.05
N ASP A 184 10.19 9.23 10.20
CA ASP A 184 10.54 10.22 9.17
C ASP A 184 12.06 10.45 9.10
N GLU A 185 12.76 10.30 10.24
CA GLU A 185 14.20 10.47 10.38
C GLU A 185 15.01 9.23 9.94
N VAL A 186 14.33 8.12 9.63
CA VAL A 186 14.97 6.90 9.12
C VAL A 186 15.70 7.21 7.80
N ARG A 187 16.94 6.75 7.69
CA ARG A 187 17.80 6.97 6.50
C ARG A 187 18.08 5.67 5.77
N LEU A 188 18.29 5.76 4.45
CA LEU A 188 18.79 4.64 3.66
C LEU A 188 20.17 4.19 4.18
N GLY A 189 20.41 2.88 4.20
CA GLY A 189 21.63 2.28 4.75
C GLY A 189 21.70 2.24 6.28
N GLN A 190 20.69 2.77 6.98
CA GLN A 190 20.63 2.69 8.44
C GLN A 190 20.40 1.24 8.88
N TRP A 191 21.22 0.78 9.81
CA TRP A 191 21.08 -0.52 10.48
C TRP A 191 19.77 -0.64 11.25
N VAL A 192 19.13 -1.80 11.11
CA VAL A 192 17.85 -2.15 11.73
C VAL A 192 17.82 -3.61 12.16
N LEU A 193 16.95 -3.91 13.11
CA LEU A 193 16.57 -5.27 13.49
C LEU A 193 15.09 -5.49 13.20
N ALA A 194 14.77 -6.58 12.51
CA ALA A 194 13.41 -7.12 12.48
C ALA A 194 13.28 -8.19 13.57
N VAL A 195 12.33 -7.96 14.49
CA VAL A 195 12.08 -8.80 15.65
C VAL A 195 10.67 -9.37 15.58
N GLY A 196 10.56 -10.69 15.72
CA GLY A 196 9.30 -11.41 15.74
C GLY A 196 9.32 -12.57 16.72
N PHE A 197 8.18 -13.22 16.89
CA PHE A 197 7.99 -14.39 17.73
C PHE A 197 7.27 -15.48 16.92
N PRO A 198 7.98 -16.16 16.00
CA PRO A 198 7.38 -17.17 15.13
C PRO A 198 7.10 -18.50 15.87
N LEU A 199 5.98 -19.16 15.55
CA LEU A 199 5.76 -20.61 15.72
C LEU A 199 5.98 -21.21 17.15
N ASN A 200 5.57 -20.53 18.23
CA ASN A 200 5.86 -20.97 19.62
C ASN A 200 7.36 -21.20 19.93
N LEU A 201 8.28 -20.73 19.08
CA LEU A 201 9.73 -20.74 19.30
C LEU A 201 10.15 -19.51 20.10
N ASP A 202 11.39 -19.42 20.57
CA ASP A 202 11.88 -18.17 21.17
C ASP A 202 11.88 -17.01 20.13
N ALA A 203 11.86 -15.77 20.62
CA ALA A 203 11.86 -14.59 19.76
C ALA A 203 13.03 -14.61 18.75
N THR A 204 12.74 -14.32 17.50
CA THR A 204 13.71 -14.30 16.39
C THR A 204 14.07 -12.87 16.06
N VAL A 205 15.38 -12.61 15.94
CA VAL A 205 15.95 -11.31 15.59
C VAL A 205 16.77 -11.48 14.31
N THR A 206 16.50 -10.66 13.30
CA THR A 206 17.27 -10.60 12.06
C THR A 206 17.77 -9.18 11.84
N ALA A 207 19.03 -9.04 11.44
CA ALA A 207 19.63 -7.74 11.16
C ALA A 207 19.60 -7.44 9.66
N GLY A 208 19.52 -6.15 9.33
CA GLY A 208 19.64 -5.64 7.98
C GLY A 208 19.75 -4.12 8.00
N ILE A 209 19.55 -3.51 6.84
CA ILE A 209 19.52 -2.06 6.65
C ILE A 209 18.18 -1.62 6.08
N VAL A 210 17.90 -0.33 6.18
CA VAL A 210 16.83 0.30 5.40
C VAL A 210 17.30 0.41 3.95
N SER A 211 16.64 -0.33 3.05
CA SER A 211 16.97 -0.39 1.63
C SER A 211 16.20 0.64 0.81
N ALA A 212 14.98 1.00 1.23
CA ALA A 212 14.16 2.03 0.59
C ALA A 212 13.09 2.58 1.56
N LYS A 213 12.47 3.70 1.19
CA LYS A 213 11.32 4.30 1.89
C LYS A 213 10.21 4.61 0.87
N GLY A 214 8.98 4.73 1.34
CA GLY A 214 7.87 5.23 0.51
C GLY A 214 7.39 4.25 -0.55
N ARG A 215 7.58 2.94 -0.34
CA ARG A 215 7.18 1.92 -1.31
C ARG A 215 5.67 1.63 -1.19
N SER A 216 4.99 1.64 -2.33
CA SER A 216 3.65 1.07 -2.50
C SER A 216 3.78 -0.14 -3.42
N ILE A 217 3.34 -1.30 -2.97
CA ILE A 217 3.52 -2.60 -3.64
C ILE A 217 2.19 -3.32 -3.91
N GLY A 218 1.08 -2.68 -3.56
CA GLY A 218 -0.27 -3.14 -3.80
C GLY A 218 -0.73 -4.31 -2.92
N ILE A 219 -0.05 -4.57 -1.80
CA ILE A 219 -0.39 -5.72 -0.93
C ILE A 219 -1.69 -5.51 -0.17
N ASN A 220 -1.99 -4.26 0.22
CA ASN A 220 -3.19 -3.88 0.95
C ASN A 220 -4.36 -3.58 0.01
N GLN A 221 -4.14 -3.48 -1.31
CA GLN A 221 -5.21 -3.28 -2.30
C GLN A 221 -6.27 -4.39 -2.28
N ARG A 222 -5.89 -5.59 -1.85
CA ARG A 222 -6.83 -6.71 -1.66
C ARG A 222 -7.74 -6.52 -0.43
N GLN A 223 -7.29 -5.73 0.54
CA GLN A 223 -8.02 -5.45 1.78
C GLN A 223 -8.82 -4.15 1.69
N SER A 224 -8.34 -3.17 0.92
CA SER A 224 -9.00 -1.88 0.74
C SER A 224 -8.73 -1.29 -0.64
N ASN A 225 -9.76 -0.72 -1.25
CA ASN A 225 -9.64 0.09 -2.46
C ASN A 225 -8.92 1.44 -2.22
N ARG A 226 -8.61 1.79 -0.97
CA ARG A 226 -7.91 3.01 -0.55
C ARG A 226 -6.76 2.68 0.40
N ALA A 227 -6.00 1.66 0.03
CA ALA A 227 -4.80 1.26 0.73
C ALA A 227 -3.84 2.44 0.95
N VAL A 228 -3.39 2.62 2.18
CA VAL A 228 -2.34 3.56 2.55
C VAL A 228 -1.04 2.76 2.67
N GLU A 229 -0.29 2.74 1.58
CA GLU A 229 0.97 1.99 1.47
C GLU A 229 2.14 2.95 1.25
N SER A 230 3.02 3.04 2.25
CA SER A 230 4.27 3.78 2.18
C SER A 230 5.27 3.05 3.09
N PHE A 231 5.69 1.88 2.65
CA PHE A 231 6.49 0.98 3.47
C PHE A 231 7.94 1.45 3.58
N ILE A 232 8.53 1.18 4.74
CA ILE A 232 9.98 1.08 4.91
C ILE A 232 10.39 -0.28 4.38
N GLN A 233 11.32 -0.31 3.42
CA GLN A 233 11.88 -1.54 2.88
C GLN A 233 13.18 -1.86 3.60
N THR A 234 13.37 -3.14 3.93
CA THR A 234 14.60 -3.64 4.56
C THR A 234 15.01 -4.98 3.97
N ASP A 235 16.31 -5.28 4.04
CA ASP A 235 16.90 -6.58 3.77
C ASP A 235 17.14 -7.41 5.06
N ALA A 236 16.60 -6.96 6.20
CA ALA A 236 16.42 -7.85 7.35
C ALA A 236 15.41 -8.94 6.99
N ALA A 237 15.72 -10.19 7.32
CA ALA A 237 14.85 -11.31 6.96
C ALA A 237 13.50 -11.22 7.69
N ILE A 238 12.43 -11.01 6.93
CA ILE A 238 11.04 -11.04 7.39
C ILE A 238 10.38 -12.29 6.82
N ASN A 239 9.66 -13.02 7.66
CA ASN A 239 8.89 -14.22 7.31
C ASN A 239 7.48 -14.11 7.89
N PRO A 240 6.49 -14.92 7.44
CA PRO A 240 5.11 -14.82 7.93
C PRO A 240 4.97 -14.79 9.46
N GLY A 241 5.79 -15.55 10.20
CA GLY A 241 5.76 -15.55 11.66
C GLY A 241 6.23 -14.25 12.33
N ASN A 242 7.00 -13.40 11.64
CA ASN A 242 7.45 -12.09 12.13
C ASN A 242 6.50 -10.95 11.74
N SER A 243 5.48 -11.22 10.90
CA SER A 243 4.46 -10.22 10.52
C SER A 243 3.70 -9.75 11.76
N GLY A 244 3.55 -8.44 11.90
CA GLY A 244 3.03 -7.76 13.08
C GLY A 244 4.07 -7.49 14.16
N GLY A 245 5.30 -8.00 14.00
CA GLY A 245 6.44 -7.75 14.88
C GLY A 245 7.12 -6.40 14.63
N ALA A 246 8.21 -6.14 15.36
CA ALA A 246 8.87 -4.85 15.37
C ALA A 246 9.98 -4.74 14.30
N LEU A 247 10.09 -3.58 13.68
CA LEU A 247 11.32 -3.10 13.03
C LEU A 247 11.90 -1.99 13.91
N VAL A 248 13.11 -2.19 14.43
CA VAL A 248 13.75 -1.24 15.37
C VAL A 248 15.10 -0.73 14.86
N ASN A 249 15.50 0.46 15.30
CA ASN A 249 16.86 0.97 15.08
C ASN A 249 17.87 0.34 16.07
N THR A 250 19.13 0.76 15.99
CA THR A 250 20.22 0.28 16.85
C THR A 250 20.05 0.64 18.33
N GLN A 251 19.06 1.46 18.69
CA GLN A 251 18.69 1.81 20.07
C GLN A 251 17.47 1.01 20.57
N GLY A 252 16.92 0.09 19.76
CA GLY A 252 15.71 -0.66 20.10
C GLY A 252 14.42 0.17 20.02
N GLN A 253 14.45 1.34 19.37
CA GLN A 253 13.26 2.17 19.18
C GLN A 253 12.50 1.69 17.94
N LEU A 254 11.18 1.57 18.07
CA LEU A 254 10.28 1.13 17.00
C LEU A 254 10.23 2.16 15.87
N ILE A 255 10.69 1.76 14.69
CA ILE A 255 10.62 2.58 13.46
C ILE A 255 9.60 2.03 12.46
N GLY A 256 9.11 0.80 12.66
CA GLY A 256 7.99 0.26 11.89
C GLY A 256 7.44 -1.06 12.41
N ILE A 257 6.30 -1.49 11.85
CA ILE A 257 5.67 -2.79 12.11
C ILE A 257 5.86 -3.67 10.88
N ASN A 258 6.53 -4.81 11.03
CA ASN A 258 6.75 -5.78 9.95
C ASN A 258 5.40 -6.21 9.37
N SER A 259 5.22 -6.24 8.05
CA SER A 259 3.92 -6.61 7.44
C SER A 259 4.04 -7.76 6.45
N ALA A 260 4.89 -7.64 5.43
CA ALA A 260 4.95 -8.65 4.38
C ALA A 260 6.33 -8.73 3.73
N ILE A 261 6.49 -9.78 2.92
CA ILE A 261 7.53 -9.91 1.90
C ILE A 261 6.92 -9.80 0.51
N ALA A 262 7.59 -9.12 -0.40
CA ALA A 262 7.33 -9.30 -1.83
C ALA A 262 8.16 -10.49 -2.30
N SER A 263 7.52 -11.66 -2.47
CA SER A 263 8.19 -12.88 -2.92
C SER A 263 7.41 -13.60 -4.02
N PRO A 264 8.04 -13.93 -5.16
CA PRO A 264 7.44 -14.78 -6.19
C PRO A 264 7.16 -16.21 -5.70
N THR A 265 7.94 -16.71 -4.73
CA THR A 265 7.90 -18.11 -4.26
C THR A 265 7.33 -18.26 -2.85
N GLY A 266 7.08 -17.15 -2.15
CA GLY A 266 6.74 -17.14 -0.73
C GLY A 266 7.94 -17.24 0.22
N SER A 267 9.16 -17.40 -0.30
CA SER A 267 10.40 -17.39 0.47
C SER A 267 11.02 -15.99 0.52
N TYR A 268 11.77 -15.68 1.59
CA TYR A 268 12.53 -14.44 1.68
C TYR A 268 13.49 -14.27 0.48
N ALA A 269 13.48 -13.07 -0.12
CA ALA A 269 14.23 -12.76 -1.34
C ALA A 269 14.99 -11.42 -1.27
N GLY A 270 15.18 -10.84 -0.08
CA GLY A 270 15.81 -9.52 0.06
C GLY A 270 14.85 -8.33 0.20
N TYR A 271 13.53 -8.58 0.23
CA TYR A 271 12.50 -7.53 0.16
C TYR A 271 11.50 -7.66 1.32
N GLY A 272 11.90 -7.19 2.51
CA GLY A 272 11.03 -7.03 3.67
C GLY A 272 10.38 -5.65 3.71
N TYR A 273 9.14 -5.58 4.20
CA TYR A 273 8.38 -4.33 4.31
C TYR A 273 7.80 -4.12 5.71
N ALA A 274 7.90 -2.89 6.20
CA ALA A 274 7.34 -2.46 7.47
C ALA A 274 6.51 -1.19 7.33
N VAL A 275 5.36 -1.13 8.02
CA VAL A 275 4.52 0.07 8.14
C VAL A 275 5.25 1.08 9.04
N PRO A 276 5.44 2.36 8.64
CA PRO A 276 6.16 3.35 9.44
C PRO A 276 5.59 3.56 10.85
N SER A 277 6.46 3.71 11.86
CA SER A 277 6.05 3.85 13.26
C SER A 277 5.17 5.08 13.55
N ASN A 278 5.37 6.20 12.84
CA ASN A 278 4.53 7.39 13.02
C ASN A 278 3.07 7.13 12.60
N LEU A 279 2.87 6.45 11.48
CA LEU A 279 1.55 6.01 11.03
C LEU A 279 0.96 4.97 11.99
N ALA A 280 1.76 3.99 12.41
CA ALA A 280 1.32 2.96 13.35
C ALA A 280 0.87 3.54 14.70
N ARG A 281 1.63 4.48 15.25
CA ARG A 281 1.27 5.22 16.49
C ARG A 281 -0.08 5.90 16.34
N LYS A 282 -0.26 6.67 15.27
CA LYS A 282 -1.51 7.37 14.99
C LYS A 282 -2.70 6.42 14.89
N VAL A 283 -2.54 5.32 14.15
CA VAL A 283 -3.59 4.29 14.00
C VAL A 283 -3.93 3.66 15.34
N ALA A 284 -2.93 3.36 16.16
CA ALA A 284 -3.15 2.80 17.49
C ALA A 284 -3.89 3.77 18.41
N ASP A 285 -3.45 5.03 18.48
CA ASP A 285 -4.07 6.07 19.30
C ASP A 285 -5.55 6.26 18.93
N ASP A 286 -5.86 6.27 17.63
CA ASP A 286 -7.23 6.37 17.12
C ASP A 286 -8.10 5.18 17.51
N ILE A 287 -7.61 3.96 17.26
CA ILE A 287 -8.36 2.74 17.60
C ILE A 287 -8.63 2.67 19.10
N ILE A 288 -7.64 3.02 19.92
CA ILE A 288 -7.78 3.02 21.39
C ILE A 288 -8.81 4.06 21.84
N LYS A 289 -8.77 5.26 21.25
CA LYS A 289 -9.60 6.39 21.68
C LYS A 289 -11.02 6.38 21.11
N PHE A 290 -11.18 5.97 19.86
CA PHE A 290 -12.42 6.10 19.09
C PHE A 290 -13.03 4.76 18.66
N GLY A 291 -12.26 3.67 18.71
CA GLY A 291 -12.65 2.36 18.18
C GLY A 291 -12.49 2.24 16.65
N ASP A 292 -12.16 3.33 15.97
CA ASP A 292 -11.93 3.39 14.52
C ASP A 292 -10.79 4.37 14.17
N VAL A 293 -10.27 4.29 12.94
CA VAL A 293 -9.25 5.23 12.46
C VAL A 293 -9.90 6.39 11.72
N ARG A 294 -9.56 7.62 12.10
CA ARG A 294 -10.14 8.84 11.51
C ARG A 294 -9.12 9.56 10.65
N ARG A 295 -9.27 9.53 9.33
CA ARG A 295 -8.28 10.12 8.40
C ARG A 295 -8.76 11.41 7.78
N GLY A 296 -7.87 12.39 7.75
CA GLY A 296 -8.02 13.58 6.94
C GLY A 296 -7.74 13.30 5.46
N TYR A 297 -8.42 14.05 4.59
CA TYR A 297 -8.28 14.00 3.14
C TYR A 297 -8.01 15.40 2.61
N LEU A 298 -7.03 15.51 1.71
CA LEU A 298 -6.66 16.76 1.06
C LEU A 298 -7.77 17.23 0.10
N GLY A 299 -8.39 16.28 -0.61
CA GLY A 299 -9.37 16.54 -1.67
C GLY A 299 -8.72 16.92 -3.00
N ALA A 300 -7.68 16.16 -3.39
CA ALA A 300 -7.01 16.29 -4.67
C ALA A 300 -6.78 14.90 -5.28
N SER A 301 -6.84 14.82 -6.60
CA SER A 301 -6.40 13.65 -7.36
C SER A 301 -4.90 13.76 -7.60
N LEU A 302 -4.17 12.69 -7.29
CA LEU A 302 -2.71 12.66 -7.28
C LEU A 302 -2.19 11.67 -8.32
N ALA A 303 -1.04 11.98 -8.91
CA ALA A 303 -0.32 11.08 -9.80
C ALA A 303 1.19 11.25 -9.64
N ASP A 304 1.92 10.18 -9.90
CA ASP A 304 3.38 10.19 -9.95
C ASP A 304 3.87 10.52 -11.37
N LEU A 305 4.87 11.39 -11.48
CA LEU A 305 5.44 11.82 -12.77
C LEU A 305 6.43 10.81 -13.35
N ASP A 306 6.93 9.87 -12.55
CA ASP A 306 7.97 8.90 -12.93
C ASP A 306 7.58 8.01 -14.13
N ARG A 307 6.29 7.95 -14.43
CA ARG A 307 5.71 7.18 -15.55
C ARG A 307 5.32 8.02 -16.76
N MET A 308 5.58 9.33 -16.73
CA MET A 308 5.21 10.26 -17.82
C MET A 308 6.45 10.75 -18.56
N THR A 309 6.39 10.76 -19.88
CA THR A 309 7.30 11.53 -20.72
C THR A 309 7.06 13.04 -20.54
N GLU A 310 8.05 13.87 -20.87
CA GLU A 310 7.91 15.33 -20.80
C GLU A 310 6.68 15.82 -21.59
N LYS A 311 6.45 15.23 -22.77
CA LYS A 311 5.30 15.55 -23.62
C LYS A 311 3.97 15.22 -22.96
N GLU A 312 3.84 14.03 -22.37
CA GLU A 312 2.63 13.62 -21.65
C GLU A 312 2.38 14.51 -20.43
N ALA A 313 3.43 14.89 -19.71
CA ALA A 313 3.36 15.81 -18.58
C ALA A 313 2.86 17.20 -19.02
N GLU A 314 3.37 17.73 -20.14
CA GLU A 314 2.93 19.00 -20.72
C GLU A 314 1.44 18.95 -21.14
N GLU A 315 1.01 17.86 -21.78
CA GLU A 315 -0.39 17.65 -22.20
C GLU A 315 -1.37 17.67 -21.02
N VAL A 316 -0.95 17.21 -19.85
CA VAL A 316 -1.79 17.25 -18.63
C VAL A 316 -1.65 18.55 -17.83
N GLY A 317 -0.78 19.48 -18.25
CA GLY A 317 -0.63 20.81 -17.68
C GLY A 317 0.53 20.97 -16.67
N VAL A 318 1.48 20.04 -16.65
CA VAL A 318 2.73 20.17 -15.88
C VAL A 318 3.69 21.04 -16.66
N SER A 319 4.26 22.06 -16.02
CA SER A 319 5.22 22.93 -16.70
C SER A 319 6.55 22.20 -16.94
N LYS A 320 7.26 22.58 -18.01
CA LYS A 320 8.62 22.09 -18.27
C LYS A 320 9.58 22.30 -17.08
N ALA A 321 9.44 23.41 -16.36
CA ALA A 321 10.24 23.69 -15.17
C ALA A 321 9.95 22.69 -14.04
N ASP A 322 8.68 22.38 -13.80
CA ASP A 322 8.27 21.43 -12.78
C ASP A 322 8.64 19.99 -13.14
N TYR A 323 8.48 19.61 -14.42
CA TYR A 323 8.91 18.31 -14.93
C TYR A 323 10.43 18.12 -14.78
N ASN A 324 11.23 19.13 -15.16
CA ASN A 324 12.69 19.08 -15.06
C ASN A 324 13.17 19.05 -13.60
N ASN A 325 12.45 19.68 -12.67
CA ASN A 325 12.76 19.58 -11.26
C ASN A 325 12.56 18.14 -10.76
N GLY A 326 11.58 17.41 -11.31
CA GLY A 326 11.36 15.99 -11.00
C GLY A 326 11.00 15.70 -9.55
N LEU A 327 10.60 16.74 -8.79
CA LEU A 327 10.28 16.66 -7.38
C LEU A 327 8.78 16.85 -7.16
N GLY A 328 8.25 16.07 -6.23
CA GLY A 328 6.88 16.19 -5.78
C GLY A 328 5.88 15.27 -6.47
N VAL A 329 4.63 15.40 -6.06
CA VAL A 329 3.49 14.63 -6.55
C VAL A 329 2.58 15.54 -7.36
N TYR A 330 2.22 15.10 -8.56
CA TYR A 330 1.40 15.88 -9.48
C TYR A 330 -0.07 15.89 -9.04
N VAL A 331 -0.65 17.08 -8.97
CA VAL A 331 -2.08 17.29 -8.74
C VAL A 331 -2.83 17.29 -10.07
N SER A 332 -3.46 16.15 -10.38
CA SER A 332 -4.18 15.93 -11.64
C SER A 332 -5.57 16.53 -11.68
N ASP A 333 -6.21 16.68 -10.51
CA ASP A 333 -7.49 17.36 -10.34
C ASP A 333 -7.69 17.81 -8.89
N ILE A 334 -8.58 18.77 -8.68
CA ILE A 334 -8.98 19.25 -7.36
C ILE A 334 -10.46 18.95 -7.14
N VAL A 335 -10.78 18.37 -5.98
CA VAL A 335 -12.16 18.12 -5.59
C VAL A 335 -12.80 19.46 -5.20
N LYS A 336 -13.90 19.83 -5.86
CA LYS A 336 -14.64 21.07 -5.54
C LYS A 336 -15.19 21.02 -4.11
N GLY A 337 -15.11 22.12 -3.36
CA GLY A 337 -15.50 22.23 -1.95
C GLY A 337 -14.50 21.61 -0.97
N SER A 338 -13.36 21.11 -1.44
CA SER A 338 -12.34 20.50 -0.58
C SER A 338 -11.47 21.52 0.14
N GLY A 339 -10.66 21.02 1.07
CA GLY A 339 -9.57 21.80 1.68
C GLY A 339 -8.56 22.29 0.64
N ALA A 340 -8.18 21.44 -0.31
CA ALA A 340 -7.24 21.80 -1.37
C ALA A 340 -7.72 22.98 -2.22
N GLU A 341 -8.99 22.95 -2.64
CA GLU A 341 -9.60 24.07 -3.39
C GLU A 341 -9.63 25.34 -2.54
N SER A 342 -10.10 25.23 -1.28
CA SER A 342 -10.21 26.37 -0.36
C SER A 342 -8.87 27.04 -0.07
N ALA A 343 -7.78 26.25 -0.07
CA ALA A 343 -6.42 26.73 0.12
C ALA A 343 -5.76 27.29 -1.16
N GLY A 344 -6.42 27.16 -2.32
CA GLY A 344 -5.93 27.67 -3.59
C GLY A 344 -4.94 26.76 -4.33
N LEU A 345 -4.89 25.47 -3.99
CA LEU A 345 -4.22 24.46 -4.82
C LEU A 345 -4.99 24.29 -6.13
N LYS A 346 -4.26 23.95 -7.19
CA LYS A 346 -4.79 23.86 -8.56
C LYS A 346 -4.27 22.61 -9.25
N LYS A 347 -5.03 22.15 -10.25
CA LYS A 347 -4.52 21.22 -11.24
C LYS A 347 -3.23 21.78 -11.87
N GLY A 348 -2.20 20.94 -12.02
CA GLY A 348 -0.88 21.37 -12.49
C GLY A 348 0.13 21.62 -11.37
N ASP A 349 -0.31 21.73 -10.12
CA ASP A 349 0.61 21.90 -8.99
C ASP A 349 1.41 20.61 -8.72
N MET A 350 2.66 20.79 -8.31
CA MET A 350 3.52 19.72 -7.80
C MET A 350 3.66 19.85 -6.29
N ILE A 351 3.08 18.94 -5.51
CA ILE A 351 3.21 18.96 -4.05
C ILE A 351 4.57 18.37 -3.66
N THR A 352 5.43 19.18 -3.06
CA THR A 352 6.83 18.80 -2.76
C THR A 352 7.05 18.43 -1.30
N ALA A 353 6.23 18.93 -0.37
CA ALA A 353 6.28 18.52 1.03
C ALA A 353 4.97 18.72 1.78
N ILE A 354 4.78 17.94 2.85
CA ILE A 354 3.71 18.11 3.85
C ILE A 354 4.36 18.35 5.21
N ASN A 355 4.05 19.48 5.85
CA ASN A 355 4.63 19.89 7.14
C ASN A 355 6.18 19.79 7.17
N GLY A 356 6.84 20.11 6.05
CA GLY A 356 8.29 20.05 5.91
C GLY A 356 8.87 18.66 5.59
N VAL A 357 8.05 17.60 5.56
CA VAL A 357 8.46 16.26 5.13
C VAL A 357 8.32 16.16 3.61
N ALA A 358 9.43 15.92 2.91
CA ALA A 358 9.45 15.81 1.46
C ALA A 358 8.57 14.65 0.95
N THR A 359 7.77 14.91 -0.09
CA THR A 359 6.85 13.95 -0.69
C THR A 359 7.24 13.64 -2.12
N ASN A 360 8.08 12.62 -2.31
CA ASN A 360 8.60 12.25 -3.63
C ASN A 360 7.74 11.22 -4.38
N SER A 361 6.63 10.78 -3.78
CA SER A 361 5.64 9.91 -4.41
C SER A 361 4.27 10.09 -3.78
N SER A 362 3.24 9.74 -4.54
CA SER A 362 1.84 9.73 -4.12
C SER A 362 1.65 8.88 -2.87
N ALA A 363 2.34 7.74 -2.79
CA ALA A 363 2.39 6.86 -1.63
C ALA A 363 2.85 7.58 -0.35
N VAL A 364 3.98 8.31 -0.43
CA VAL A 364 4.49 9.09 0.71
C VAL A 364 3.52 10.20 1.08
N LEU A 365 3.01 10.95 0.10
CA LEU A 365 2.08 12.04 0.35
C LEU A 365 0.80 11.55 1.04
N ILE A 366 0.17 10.49 0.52
CA ILE A 366 -1.05 9.89 1.07
C ILE A 366 -0.79 9.42 2.51
N GLU A 367 0.36 8.77 2.76
CA GLU A 367 0.72 8.34 4.10
C GLU A 367 0.95 9.50 5.06
N GLN A 368 1.62 10.58 4.63
CA GLN A 368 1.79 11.78 5.46
C GLN A 368 0.44 12.39 5.84
N ILE A 369 -0.49 12.53 4.88
CA ILE A 369 -1.83 13.06 5.13
C ILE A 369 -2.64 12.12 6.05
N ALA A 370 -2.52 10.81 5.89
CA ALA A 370 -3.25 9.80 6.68
C ALA A 370 -2.91 9.81 8.18
N ARG A 371 -1.83 10.49 8.58
CA ARG A 371 -1.44 10.71 9.99
C ARG A 371 -2.22 11.82 10.68
N TYR A 372 -3.09 12.54 9.98
CA TYR A 372 -3.87 13.65 10.53
C TYR A 372 -5.36 13.33 10.55
N HIS A 373 -6.10 14.05 11.39
CA HIS A 373 -7.54 13.94 11.52
C HIS A 373 -8.27 14.88 10.56
N PRO A 374 -9.55 14.61 10.25
CA PRO A 374 -10.42 15.62 9.66
C PRO A 374 -10.47 16.87 10.54
N GLY A 375 -10.36 18.04 9.91
CA GLY A 375 -10.31 19.35 10.58
C GLY A 375 -8.89 19.85 10.89
N ASP A 376 -7.87 18.98 10.87
CA ASP A 376 -6.48 19.40 11.04
C ASP A 376 -6.04 20.26 9.85
N LYS A 377 -5.17 21.24 10.13
CA LYS A 377 -4.52 22.06 9.10
C LYS A 377 -3.11 21.59 8.89
N VAL A 378 -2.78 21.28 7.63
CA VAL A 378 -1.42 20.89 7.21
C VAL A 378 -0.84 21.93 6.28
N GLN A 379 0.44 22.24 6.43
CA GLN A 379 1.18 23.04 5.47
C GLN A 379 1.54 22.17 4.27
N VAL A 380 1.15 22.61 3.09
CA VAL A 380 1.48 22.01 1.80
C VAL A 380 2.45 22.92 1.08
N ASP A 381 3.66 22.44 0.87
CA ASP A 381 4.65 23.08 0.02
C ASP A 381 4.45 22.55 -1.41
N TYR A 382 4.38 23.44 -2.39
CA TYR A 382 4.14 23.07 -3.78
C TYR A 382 4.99 23.90 -4.75
N SER A 383 5.14 23.40 -5.97
CA SER A 383 5.67 24.16 -7.12
C SER A 383 4.56 24.34 -8.15
N ARG A 384 4.45 25.57 -8.69
CA ARG A 384 3.53 25.91 -9.77
C ARG A 384 4.28 26.70 -10.83
N SER A 385 4.46 26.11 -12.00
CA SER A 385 5.22 26.72 -13.08
C SER A 385 6.66 27.05 -12.67
N GLY A 386 7.30 26.15 -11.91
CA GLY A 386 8.66 26.32 -11.38
C GLY A 386 8.78 27.28 -10.18
N LYS A 387 7.68 27.85 -9.70
CA LYS A 387 7.68 28.76 -8.54
C LYS A 387 7.20 28.02 -7.29
N ALA A 388 8.03 28.04 -6.25
CA ALA A 388 7.66 27.50 -4.95
C ALA A 388 6.55 28.33 -4.29
N GLY A 389 5.62 27.64 -3.63
CA GLY A 389 4.54 28.22 -2.84
C GLY A 389 4.26 27.37 -1.59
N LYS A 390 3.54 27.95 -0.64
CA LYS A 390 3.11 27.28 0.59
C LYS A 390 1.68 27.69 0.91
N VAL A 391 0.84 26.72 1.26
CA VAL A 391 -0.54 26.94 1.69
C VAL A 391 -0.89 26.06 2.89
N HIS A 392 -1.85 26.50 3.70
CA HIS A 392 -2.39 25.68 4.77
C HIS A 392 -3.72 25.08 4.31
N VAL A 393 -3.79 23.76 4.27
CA VAL A 393 -4.98 23.02 3.85
C VAL A 393 -5.65 22.41 5.06
N GLU A 394 -6.94 22.70 5.24
CA GLU A 394 -7.77 22.02 6.24
C GLU A 394 -8.28 20.70 5.67
N LEU A 395 -7.93 19.60 6.32
CA LEU A 395 -8.29 18.26 5.85
C LEU A 395 -9.77 17.97 6.09
N LYS A 396 -10.41 17.32 5.12
CA LYS A 396 -11.83 16.90 5.21
C LYS A 396 -11.94 15.42 5.56
N ASP A 397 -13.11 14.97 6.01
CA ASP A 397 -13.34 13.55 6.22
C ASP A 397 -13.61 12.81 4.90
N GLN A 398 -13.57 11.47 4.97
CA GLN A 398 -13.76 10.61 3.81
C GLN A 398 -15.12 10.80 3.15
N LYS A 399 -16.20 10.81 3.93
CA LYS A 399 -17.58 10.86 3.41
C LYS A 399 -17.83 12.17 2.70
N SER A 400 -17.42 13.28 3.32
CA SER A 400 -17.48 14.61 2.71
C SER A 400 -16.72 14.63 1.39
N THR A 401 -15.50 14.09 1.35
CA THR A 401 -14.69 14.06 0.12
C THR A 401 -15.32 13.17 -0.96
N GLU A 402 -15.89 12.02 -0.59
CA GLU A 402 -16.60 11.11 -1.50
C GLU A 402 -17.86 11.74 -2.09
N GLN A 403 -18.67 12.40 -1.26
CA GLN A 403 -19.87 13.11 -1.70
C GLN A 403 -19.50 14.23 -2.68
N LEU A 404 -18.48 15.03 -2.37
CA LEU A 404 -18.02 16.10 -3.26
C LEU A 404 -17.52 15.55 -4.60
N THR A 405 -16.72 14.48 -4.56
CA THR A 405 -16.23 13.79 -5.77
C THR A 405 -17.37 13.22 -6.59
N ALA A 406 -18.38 12.64 -5.95
CA ALA A 406 -19.55 12.10 -6.61
C ALA A 406 -20.33 13.19 -7.33
N VAL A 407 -20.61 14.31 -6.66
CA VAL A 407 -21.32 15.46 -7.24
C VAL A 407 -20.54 16.05 -8.42
N GLN A 408 -19.22 16.24 -8.28
CA GLN A 408 -18.36 16.74 -9.36
C GLN A 408 -18.33 15.78 -10.57
N GLY A 409 -18.41 14.47 -10.32
CA GLY A 409 -18.51 13.43 -11.35
C GLY A 409 -19.91 13.24 -11.95
N GLY A 410 -20.84 14.18 -11.77
CA GLY A 410 -22.20 14.10 -12.31
C GLY A 410 -23.16 13.25 -11.48
N GLY A 411 -22.78 12.89 -10.25
CA GLY A 411 -23.65 12.23 -9.30
C GLY A 411 -24.73 13.14 -8.75
N ALA A 412 -25.88 12.56 -8.42
CA ALA A 412 -27.03 13.29 -7.89
C ALA A 412 -27.85 12.43 -6.94
N LYS A 413 -28.67 13.08 -6.10
CA LYS A 413 -29.58 12.38 -5.20
C LYS A 413 -30.76 11.79 -5.99
N ALA A 414 -31.02 10.51 -5.78
CA ALA A 414 -32.20 9.79 -6.29
C ALA A 414 -32.46 8.56 -5.40
N LEU A 415 -33.72 8.15 -5.29
CA LEU A 415 -34.12 6.97 -4.49
C LEU A 415 -33.69 7.03 -3.01
N GLY A 416 -33.60 8.23 -2.45
CA GLY A 416 -33.06 8.44 -1.10
C GLY A 416 -31.55 8.23 -0.96
N ALA A 417 -30.80 8.08 -2.06
CA ALA A 417 -29.36 7.84 -2.07
C ALA A 417 -28.61 8.89 -2.90
N LEU A 418 -27.32 9.10 -2.62
CA LEU A 418 -26.41 9.79 -3.53
C LEU A 418 -25.84 8.76 -4.51
N LEU A 419 -26.15 8.92 -5.79
CA LEU A 419 -25.72 8.00 -6.84
C LEU A 419 -24.70 8.68 -7.75
N LYS A 420 -23.70 7.92 -8.19
CA LYS A 420 -22.65 8.39 -9.11
C LYS A 420 -22.50 7.43 -10.29
N PRO A 421 -22.46 7.91 -11.55
CA PRO A 421 -22.07 7.08 -12.68
C PRO A 421 -20.69 6.46 -12.49
N LEU A 422 -20.55 5.19 -12.90
CA LEU A 422 -19.25 4.55 -12.95
C LEU A 422 -18.37 5.22 -14.00
N THR A 423 -17.11 5.43 -13.64
CA THR A 423 -16.04 5.72 -14.60
C THR A 423 -15.74 4.47 -15.43
N LYS A 424 -15.12 4.65 -16.61
CA LYS A 424 -14.70 3.52 -17.46
C LYS A 424 -13.80 2.52 -16.73
N GLN A 425 -12.92 3.00 -15.83
CA GLN A 425 -12.02 2.18 -15.05
C GLN A 425 -12.75 1.35 -13.98
N GLU A 426 -13.70 1.95 -13.27
CA GLU A 426 -14.53 1.24 -12.28
C GLU A 426 -15.38 0.15 -12.96
N ALA A 427 -16.00 0.48 -14.09
CA ALA A 427 -16.80 -0.46 -14.89
C ALA A 427 -15.95 -1.66 -15.36
N GLY A 428 -14.75 -1.39 -15.90
CA GLY A 428 -13.81 -2.44 -16.33
C GLY A 428 -13.34 -3.35 -15.19
N THR A 429 -13.10 -2.79 -14.00
CA THR A 429 -12.69 -3.56 -12.81
C THR A 429 -13.81 -4.52 -12.34
N LEU A 430 -15.06 -4.11 -12.50
CA LEU A 430 -16.24 -4.89 -12.15
C LEU A 430 -16.69 -5.84 -13.25
N GLY A 431 -16.16 -5.70 -14.47
CA GLY A 431 -16.58 -6.49 -15.63
C GLY A 431 -17.99 -6.16 -16.10
N VAL A 432 -18.39 -4.89 -15.99
CA VAL A 432 -19.73 -4.40 -16.41
C VAL A 432 -19.59 -3.27 -17.43
N ASP A 433 -20.61 -3.06 -18.25
CA ASP A 433 -20.59 -2.02 -19.31
C ASP A 433 -20.86 -0.59 -18.80
N GLY A 434 -21.15 -0.44 -17.50
CA GLY A 434 -21.55 0.80 -16.85
C GLY A 434 -22.41 0.53 -15.62
N GLY A 435 -22.88 1.58 -14.96
CA GLY A 435 -23.71 1.46 -13.76
C GLY A 435 -23.75 2.73 -12.94
N LEU A 436 -24.61 2.76 -11.93
CA LEU A 436 -24.65 3.81 -10.91
C LEU A 436 -24.21 3.25 -9.56
N ALA A 437 -23.08 3.73 -9.05
CA ALA A 437 -22.62 3.40 -7.72
C ALA A 437 -23.41 4.18 -6.67
N VAL A 438 -23.86 3.48 -5.63
CA VAL A 438 -24.45 4.04 -4.42
C VAL A 438 -23.33 4.56 -3.53
N VAL A 439 -23.20 5.88 -3.44
CA VAL A 439 -22.17 6.55 -2.62
C VAL A 439 -22.63 6.69 -1.18
N GLU A 440 -23.90 7.04 -0.99
CA GLU A 440 -24.53 7.20 0.32
C GLU A 440 -25.98 6.74 0.24
N VAL A 441 -26.49 6.14 1.32
CA VAL A 441 -27.91 5.84 1.48
C VAL A 441 -28.44 6.71 2.61
N GLY A 442 -29.31 7.66 2.27
CA GLY A 442 -30.05 8.49 3.21
C GLY A 442 -31.44 7.93 3.48
N LYS A 443 -32.38 8.80 3.85
CA LYS A 443 -33.80 8.42 3.98
C LYS A 443 -34.44 8.36 2.59
N GLY A 444 -35.14 7.28 2.29
CA GLY A 444 -35.91 7.10 1.06
C GLY A 444 -36.02 5.63 0.68
N GLU A 445 -36.33 5.36 -0.59
CA GLU A 445 -36.69 4.04 -1.10
C GLU A 445 -35.58 3.01 -0.87
N LEU A 446 -34.33 3.36 -1.21
CA LEU A 446 -33.17 2.46 -1.03
C LEU A 446 -32.86 2.15 0.44
N ALA A 447 -33.29 2.99 1.38
CA ALA A 447 -33.09 2.71 2.81
C ALA A 447 -33.88 1.48 3.27
N SER A 448 -35.02 1.21 2.64
CA SER A 448 -35.94 0.13 3.00
C SER A 448 -35.52 -1.25 2.45
N THR A 449 -34.60 -1.29 1.48
CA THR A 449 -34.22 -2.52 0.77
C THR A 449 -33.00 -3.22 1.36
N GLY A 450 -32.30 -2.57 2.29
CA GLY A 450 -31.03 -3.06 2.83
C GLY A 450 -29.83 -2.85 1.90
N VAL A 451 -30.00 -2.08 0.82
CA VAL A 451 -28.88 -1.63 -0.03
C VAL A 451 -27.90 -0.82 0.82
N LYS A 452 -26.61 -1.08 0.62
CA LYS A 452 -25.52 -0.40 1.32
C LYS A 452 -24.67 0.41 0.34
N PRO A 453 -23.98 1.47 0.81
CA PRO A 453 -22.94 2.13 0.02
C PRO A 453 -21.98 1.12 -0.62
N GLY A 454 -21.58 1.39 -1.86
CA GLY A 454 -20.77 0.50 -2.68
C GLY A 454 -21.58 -0.43 -3.58
N PHE A 455 -22.89 -0.57 -3.40
CA PHE A 455 -23.73 -1.26 -4.38
C PHE A 455 -23.70 -0.53 -5.72
N VAL A 456 -23.58 -1.26 -6.83
CA VAL A 456 -23.64 -0.73 -8.18
C VAL A 456 -24.94 -1.19 -8.82
N ILE A 457 -25.83 -0.23 -9.08
CA ILE A 457 -27.08 -0.45 -9.82
C ILE A 457 -26.72 -0.61 -11.30
N LEU A 458 -27.11 -1.74 -11.89
CA LEU A 458 -26.87 -2.08 -13.29
C LEU A 458 -28.15 -1.96 -14.13
N SER A 459 -29.30 -2.30 -13.56
CA SER A 459 -30.60 -2.12 -14.20
C SER A 459 -31.71 -1.78 -13.23
N VAL A 460 -32.79 -1.20 -13.77
CA VAL A 460 -34.07 -0.93 -13.12
C VAL A 460 -35.16 -1.57 -13.96
N ASN A 461 -35.94 -2.51 -13.39
CA ASN A 461 -36.95 -3.28 -14.12
C ASN A 461 -36.43 -3.82 -15.46
N ASP A 462 -35.28 -4.51 -15.41
CA ASP A 462 -34.55 -5.06 -16.57
C ASP A 462 -34.03 -4.04 -17.61
N GLN A 463 -34.24 -2.74 -17.40
CA GLN A 463 -33.65 -1.68 -18.23
C GLN A 463 -32.27 -1.29 -17.69
N ALA A 464 -31.23 -1.45 -18.51
CA ALA A 464 -29.87 -1.08 -18.13
C ALA A 464 -29.76 0.43 -17.82
N VAL A 465 -29.05 0.77 -16.74
CA VAL A 465 -28.82 2.17 -16.34
C VAL A 465 -27.34 2.44 -16.15
N LYS A 466 -26.80 3.35 -16.95
CA LYS A 466 -25.38 3.77 -16.92
C LYS A 466 -25.21 5.24 -16.55
N SER A 467 -26.30 6.01 -16.57
CA SER A 467 -26.31 7.44 -16.30
C SER A 467 -27.49 7.85 -15.42
N MET A 468 -27.38 9.01 -14.76
CA MET A 468 -28.48 9.57 -13.98
C MET A 468 -29.72 9.87 -14.84
N ALA A 469 -29.53 10.18 -16.12
CA ALA A 469 -30.62 10.40 -17.06
C ALA A 469 -31.37 9.09 -17.38
N GLU A 470 -30.64 8.01 -17.65
CA GLU A 470 -31.23 6.69 -17.87
C GLU A 470 -31.97 6.19 -16.62
N LEU A 471 -31.42 6.40 -15.42
CA LEU A 471 -32.11 6.07 -14.18
C LEU A 471 -33.44 6.82 -14.05
N ARG A 472 -33.45 8.14 -14.27
CA ARG A 472 -34.69 8.94 -14.21
C ARG A 472 -35.71 8.44 -15.22
N ASN A 473 -35.28 8.13 -16.44
CA ASN A 473 -36.18 7.60 -17.47
C ASN A 473 -36.76 6.23 -17.09
N ALA A 474 -35.93 5.33 -16.55
CA ALA A 474 -36.39 4.00 -16.12
C ALA A 474 -37.37 4.10 -14.93
N LEU A 475 -37.14 5.02 -14.00
CA LEU A 475 -38.05 5.25 -12.86
C LEU A 475 -39.36 5.94 -13.28
N ASN A 476 -39.32 6.88 -14.21
CA ASN A 476 -40.53 7.56 -14.71
C ASN A 476 -41.49 6.58 -15.41
N ASN A 477 -40.95 5.51 -16.00
CA ASN A 477 -41.73 4.46 -16.65
C ASN A 477 -42.12 3.31 -15.69
N ALA A 478 -41.72 3.39 -14.42
CA ALA A 478 -41.98 2.36 -13.45
C ALA A 478 -43.20 2.69 -12.59
N GLU A 479 -44.13 1.73 -12.50
CA GLU A 479 -45.29 1.81 -11.61
C GLU A 479 -45.31 0.61 -10.66
N GLY A 480 -45.71 0.85 -9.40
CA GLY A 480 -45.87 -0.21 -8.41
C GLY A 480 -44.53 -0.65 -7.82
N MET A 481 -44.08 -1.87 -8.12
CA MET A 481 -42.83 -2.40 -7.57
C MET A 481 -41.67 -2.14 -8.54
N VAL A 482 -40.67 -1.40 -8.07
CA VAL A 482 -39.39 -1.25 -8.78
C VAL A 482 -38.44 -2.33 -8.29
N GLN A 483 -37.81 -3.03 -9.23
CA GLN A 483 -36.72 -3.97 -8.99
C GLN A 483 -35.42 -3.38 -9.53
N LEU A 484 -34.41 -3.29 -8.68
CA LEU A 484 -33.03 -2.99 -9.06
C LEU A 484 -32.26 -4.29 -9.18
N SER A 485 -31.47 -4.42 -10.24
CA SER A 485 -30.40 -5.43 -10.30
C SER A 485 -29.04 -4.75 -10.20
N GLY A 486 -28.08 -5.41 -9.56
CA GLY A 486 -26.75 -4.85 -9.40
C GLY A 486 -25.73 -5.78 -8.78
N THR A 487 -24.56 -5.24 -8.45
CA THR A 487 -23.47 -6.00 -7.84
C THR A 487 -22.75 -5.19 -6.76
N TYR A 488 -22.01 -5.89 -5.89
CA TYR A 488 -21.06 -5.26 -4.97
C TYR A 488 -19.62 -5.51 -5.46
N PRO A 489 -18.71 -4.51 -5.32
CA PRO A 489 -17.30 -4.67 -5.63
C PRO A 489 -16.69 -5.92 -4.97
N GLY A 490 -15.88 -6.66 -5.74
CA GLY A 490 -15.24 -7.90 -5.30
C GLY A 490 -16.07 -9.18 -5.50
N ASN A 491 -17.36 -9.08 -5.81
CA ASN A 491 -18.20 -10.24 -6.12
C ASN A 491 -18.31 -10.48 -7.64
N ARG A 492 -17.46 -11.36 -8.18
CA ARG A 492 -17.39 -11.61 -9.64
C ARG A 492 -18.57 -12.41 -10.22
N ARG A 493 -19.48 -12.94 -9.39
CA ARG A 493 -20.54 -13.86 -9.87
C ARG A 493 -21.93 -13.68 -9.27
N GLY A 494 -22.11 -12.86 -8.23
CA GLY A 494 -23.43 -12.65 -7.62
C GLY A 494 -24.07 -11.33 -8.06
N GLN A 495 -25.15 -11.42 -8.82
CA GLN A 495 -26.09 -10.32 -8.98
C GLN A 495 -27.04 -10.29 -7.79
N TYR A 496 -27.28 -9.10 -7.26
CA TYR A 496 -28.25 -8.85 -6.20
C TYR A 496 -29.46 -8.16 -6.80
N TYR A 497 -30.62 -8.53 -6.29
CA TYR A 497 -31.90 -7.95 -6.68
C TYR A 497 -32.55 -7.33 -5.44
N PHE A 498 -32.95 -6.07 -5.57
CA PHE A 498 -33.63 -5.34 -4.50
C PHE A 498 -34.91 -4.76 -5.05
N SER A 499 -36.03 -4.95 -4.35
CA SER A 499 -37.31 -4.43 -4.79
C SER A 499 -37.94 -3.55 -3.71
N PHE A 500 -38.61 -2.48 -4.14
CA PHE A 500 -39.31 -1.56 -3.26
C PHE A 500 -40.57 -1.01 -3.95
N PRO A 501 -41.60 -0.64 -3.16
CA PRO A 501 -42.73 0.10 -3.70
C PRO A 501 -42.27 1.49 -4.15
N TYR A 502 -42.66 1.87 -5.35
CA TYR A 502 -42.36 3.16 -5.95
C TYR A 502 -43.65 3.75 -6.52
N SER A 503 -44.09 4.86 -5.93
CA SER A 503 -45.13 5.70 -6.53
C SER A 503 -44.44 6.74 -7.40
N GLY A 504 -44.47 6.55 -8.72
CA GLY A 504 -43.86 7.47 -9.68
C GLY A 504 -44.18 8.94 -9.37
N GLY A 505 -43.19 9.81 -9.54
CA GLY A 505 -43.33 11.24 -9.30
C GLY A 505 -44.27 11.90 -10.31
N GLY A 506 -45.56 11.97 -9.99
CA GLY A 506 -46.41 13.06 -10.46
C GLY A 506 -45.76 14.38 -10.06
N GLY A 507 -45.56 15.27 -11.03
CA GLY A 507 -44.67 16.42 -10.93
C GLY A 507 -44.85 17.28 -9.67
N SER A 508 -43.72 17.61 -9.04
CA SER A 508 -43.56 18.88 -8.35
C SER A 508 -42.28 19.55 -8.83
N SER A 509 -42.43 20.48 -9.75
CA SER A 509 -41.50 21.59 -9.95
C SER A 509 -41.45 22.42 -8.67
N VAL A 510 -40.29 22.48 -8.00
CA VAL A 510 -39.81 23.65 -7.26
C VAL A 510 -38.27 23.64 -7.33
N GLU A 511 -37.73 24.83 -7.59
CA GLU A 511 -36.33 25.22 -7.92
C GLU A 511 -35.19 24.64 -7.07
#